data_AF-A0A829H1B2-F1
#
_entry.id   AF-A0A829H1B2-F1
#
_cell.length_a   1.000
_cell.length_b   1.000
_cell.length_c   1.000
_cell.angle_alpha   90.00
_cell.angle_beta   90.00
_cell.angle_gamma   90.00
#
_symmetry.space_group_name_H-M   'P 1'
#
loop_
_entity.id
_entity.type
_entity.pdbx_description
1 polymer ?
#
loop_
_entity_poly.entity_id
_entity_poly.type
_entity_poly.pdbx_seq_one_letter_code
_entity_poly.pdbx_strand_id
1 'polypeptide(L)'
;MFIQQKRIFKAGKMLMDVKRNSDFFLGSVVDDQHSKIIKDREDQNLDFDVEWFPAPLYGIMSRRNADGEYIVDRTKPKVTDDRFFYYSLPNWHGVGNHSGSCYIEFERFQRNFIPPKEFKIRIVRGNDGKKLALIDRSFVNNPQNYEDILYATNLLLELFGSAEARSSFREPPSFKRVNWEILPRGQKIWNAVKSGCVRTLSRSEQILIKERYGYLQKHNPTNVYCGIGGYTGYFVFEFQKSSDVVYYVFDSILYGKATYVFEGDWKEMSRLTKKQILSNSLQTARIIHNEGWTENVEKYV
;
A
#
# COMPACT_ATOMS: atom_id res chain seq x y z
N MET A 1 27.77 10.11 -2.07
CA MET A 1 27.71 8.64 -2.20
C MET A 1 26.58 8.20 -3.11
N PHE A 2 26.89 7.43 -4.16
CA PHE A 2 25.95 6.83 -5.09
C PHE A 2 26.00 5.30 -4.97
N ILE A 3 24.84 4.65 -5.00
CA ILE A 3 24.70 3.20 -4.86
C ILE A 3 23.79 2.69 -5.98
N GLN A 4 24.23 1.67 -6.70
CA GLN A 4 23.44 0.94 -7.69
C GLN A 4 23.54 -0.56 -7.41
N GLN A 5 22.50 -1.12 -6.78
CA GLN A 5 22.40 -2.54 -6.44
C GLN A 5 20.97 -2.91 -6.09
N LYS A 6 20.67 -4.20 -5.95
CA LYS A 6 19.31 -4.66 -5.63
C LYS A 6 18.83 -4.27 -4.22
N ARG A 7 19.72 -4.31 -3.22
CA ARG A 7 19.40 -4.02 -1.81
C ARG A 7 20.67 -3.82 -0.99
N ILE A 8 20.64 -2.95 0.02
CA ILE A 8 21.68 -2.83 1.06
C ILE A 8 21.18 -3.38 2.41
N PHE A 9 22.12 -3.82 3.26
CA PHE A 9 21.84 -4.36 4.60
C PHE A 9 22.34 -3.47 5.74
N LYS A 10 23.20 -2.49 5.45
CA LYS A 10 23.78 -1.57 6.44
C LYS A 10 23.74 -0.15 5.90
N ALA A 11 23.23 0.79 6.69
CA ALA A 11 23.16 2.21 6.34
C ALA A 11 24.55 2.83 6.10
N GLY A 12 25.59 2.32 6.77
CA GLY A 12 26.95 2.85 6.67
C GLY A 12 27.48 2.97 5.24
N LYS A 13 27.06 2.09 4.31
CA LYS A 13 27.45 2.18 2.89
C LYS A 13 26.92 3.46 2.23
N MET A 14 25.71 3.89 2.60
CA MET A 14 25.07 5.10 2.08
C MET A 14 25.68 6.38 2.66
N LEU A 15 26.25 6.28 3.86
CA LEU A 15 26.67 7.40 4.70
C LEU A 15 28.16 7.72 4.62
N MET A 16 28.94 7.01 3.78
CA MET A 16 30.39 7.17 3.69
C MET A 16 30.86 8.61 3.46
N ASP A 17 30.15 9.35 2.60
CA ASP A 17 30.49 10.73 2.24
C ASP A 17 29.65 11.78 2.99
N VAL A 18 28.79 11.33 3.91
CA VAL A 18 27.89 12.21 4.66
C VAL A 18 28.53 12.52 6.00
N LYS A 19 28.70 13.81 6.31
CA LYS A 19 29.27 14.22 7.62
C LYS A 19 28.39 13.70 8.75
N ARG A 20 29.00 13.34 9.87
CA ARG A 20 28.26 12.89 11.06
C ARG A 20 27.40 14.05 11.58
N ASN A 21 26.17 13.76 11.97
CA ASN A 21 25.17 14.73 12.44
C ASN A 21 24.81 15.85 11.44
N SER A 22 25.11 15.69 10.14
CA SER A 22 24.62 16.62 9.11
C SER A 22 23.32 16.13 8.49
N ASP A 23 22.49 17.07 8.05
CA ASP A 23 21.30 16.81 7.26
C ASP A 23 21.66 16.44 5.80
N PHE A 24 20.86 15.54 5.24
CA PHE A 24 20.93 15.17 3.83
C PHE A 24 19.58 14.64 3.34
N PHE A 25 19.40 14.63 2.02
CA PHE A 25 18.28 13.98 1.34
C PHE A 25 18.76 12.70 0.67
N LEU A 26 17.83 11.74 0.57
CA LEU A 26 18.01 10.53 -0.23
C LEU A 26 17.24 10.68 -1.53
N GLY A 27 17.87 10.32 -2.65
CA GLY A 27 17.20 10.32 -3.94
C GLY A 27 17.81 9.39 -4.97
N SER A 28 17.22 9.37 -6.15
CA SER A 28 17.70 8.63 -7.32
C SER A 28 17.53 9.47 -8.57
N VAL A 29 18.40 9.29 -9.55
CA VAL A 29 18.13 9.77 -10.90
C VAL A 29 16.98 8.94 -11.47
N VAL A 30 16.01 9.59 -12.11
CA VAL A 30 14.93 8.92 -12.82
C VAL A 30 15.38 8.70 -14.26
N ASP A 31 15.57 7.45 -14.65
CA ASP A 31 15.81 7.08 -16.04
C ASP A 31 14.49 6.80 -16.78
N ASP A 32 14.57 6.73 -18.12
CA ASP A 32 13.39 6.53 -18.98
C ASP A 32 12.75 5.14 -18.78
N GLN A 33 13.54 4.13 -18.39
CA GLN A 33 13.05 2.77 -18.17
C GLN A 33 12.15 2.71 -16.92
N HIS A 34 12.60 3.25 -15.80
CA HIS A 34 11.84 3.29 -14.55
C HIS A 34 10.67 4.25 -14.65
N SER A 35 10.85 5.39 -15.34
CA SER A 35 9.73 6.30 -15.66
C SER A 35 8.61 5.60 -16.42
N LYS A 36 8.97 4.76 -17.41
CA LYS A 36 8.01 3.97 -18.17
C LYS A 36 7.32 2.90 -17.32
N ILE A 37 8.06 2.16 -16.48
CA ILE A 37 7.47 1.16 -15.57
C ILE A 37 6.45 1.79 -14.63
N ILE A 38 6.75 2.98 -14.13
CA ILE A 38 5.89 3.73 -13.23
C ILE A 38 4.63 4.21 -13.95
N LYS A 39 4.80 4.83 -15.12
CA LYS A 39 3.70 5.30 -15.96
C LYS A 39 2.77 4.14 -16.35
N ASP A 40 3.33 3.01 -16.77
CA ASP A 40 2.58 1.83 -17.19
C ASP A 40 1.81 1.16 -16.03
N ARG A 41 2.22 1.37 -14.77
CA ARG A 41 1.61 0.72 -13.60
C ARG A 41 0.58 1.58 -12.86
N GLU A 42 0.72 2.90 -12.87
CA GLU A 42 -0.13 3.81 -12.09
C GLU A 42 -0.76 4.96 -12.91
N ASP A 43 -0.52 5.03 -14.22
CA ASP A 43 -0.90 6.18 -15.07
C ASP A 43 -0.37 7.52 -14.51
N GLN A 44 0.75 7.47 -13.79
CA GLN A 44 1.40 8.64 -13.21
C GLN A 44 2.44 9.18 -14.21
N ASN A 45 2.22 10.40 -14.69
CA ASN A 45 3.28 11.16 -15.35
C ASN A 45 4.22 11.70 -14.27
N LEU A 46 5.47 11.19 -14.28
CA LEU A 46 6.56 11.70 -13.45
C LEU A 46 7.07 13.05 -13.97
N ASP A 47 6.20 14.03 -14.06
CA ASP A 47 6.58 15.40 -14.40
C ASP A 47 7.28 16.08 -13.23
N PHE A 48 7.95 17.20 -13.51
CA PHE A 48 8.60 17.98 -12.46
C PHE A 48 7.55 18.45 -11.43
N ASP A 49 7.98 18.56 -10.18
CA ASP A 49 7.19 19.08 -9.08
C ASP A 49 5.96 18.22 -8.72
N VAL A 50 6.02 16.94 -9.09
CA VAL A 50 5.05 15.92 -8.69
C VAL A 50 5.48 15.24 -7.39
N GLU A 51 4.56 15.17 -6.43
CA GLU A 51 4.67 14.29 -5.27
C GLU A 51 3.74 13.09 -5.47
N TRP A 52 4.26 11.89 -5.18
CA TRP A 52 3.49 10.67 -5.27
C TRP A 52 3.91 9.67 -4.19
N PHE A 53 2.95 8.85 -3.77
CA PHE A 53 3.21 7.74 -2.86
C PHE A 53 3.59 6.51 -3.72
N PRO A 54 4.51 5.62 -3.32
CA PRO A 54 4.76 4.38 -4.06
C PRO A 54 3.70 3.31 -3.78
N ALA A 55 3.05 2.75 -4.81
CA ALA A 55 2.08 1.67 -4.61
C ALA A 55 2.68 0.44 -3.91
N PRO A 56 1.92 -0.25 -3.06
CA PRO A 56 2.35 -1.48 -2.42
C PRO A 56 2.65 -2.64 -3.39
N LEU A 57 2.23 -2.53 -4.64
CA LEU A 57 2.39 -3.57 -5.66
C LEU A 57 3.73 -3.49 -6.42
N TYR A 58 4.52 -2.43 -6.21
CA TYR A 58 5.81 -2.27 -6.88
C TYR A 58 6.86 -3.28 -6.41
N GLY A 59 6.81 -3.66 -5.14
CA GLY A 59 7.69 -4.65 -4.55
C GLY A 59 7.53 -4.73 -3.04
N ILE A 60 8.46 -5.42 -2.39
CA ILE A 60 8.36 -5.70 -0.95
C ILE A 60 8.59 -4.45 -0.10
N MET A 61 9.48 -3.55 -0.51
CA MET A 61 9.73 -2.30 0.21
C MET A 61 8.55 -1.34 0.07
N SER A 62 7.98 -1.27 -1.13
CA SER A 62 6.80 -0.45 -1.39
C SER A 62 5.60 -0.98 -0.62
N ARG A 63 5.40 -2.32 -0.58
CA ARG A 63 4.36 -2.96 0.26
C ARG A 63 4.54 -2.60 1.72
N ARG A 64 5.75 -2.77 2.26
CA ARG A 64 6.04 -2.44 3.66
C ARG A 64 5.88 -0.94 3.93
N ASN A 65 6.12 -0.09 2.93
CA ASN A 65 6.04 1.37 3.06
C ASN A 65 4.58 1.81 3.19
N ALA A 66 3.68 1.14 2.46
CA ALA A 66 2.24 1.38 2.51
C ALA A 66 1.55 0.67 3.68
N ASP A 67 1.87 -0.61 3.91
CA ASP A 67 1.10 -1.49 4.79
C ASP A 67 1.76 -1.77 6.13
N GLY A 68 3.04 -1.47 6.28
CA GLY A 68 3.88 -1.96 7.37
C GLY A 68 4.27 -3.42 7.18
N GLU A 69 4.92 -3.98 8.19
CA GLU A 69 5.39 -5.37 8.17
C GLU A 69 4.98 -6.15 9.41
N TYR A 70 4.95 -7.47 9.28
CA TYR A 70 4.69 -8.38 10.39
C TYR A 70 5.92 -9.25 10.60
N ILE A 71 6.57 -9.10 11.74
CA ILE A 71 7.72 -9.92 12.14
C ILE A 71 7.22 -11.10 12.96
N VAL A 72 7.68 -12.29 12.62
CA VAL A 72 7.34 -13.51 13.34
C VAL A 72 7.98 -13.49 14.73
N ASP A 73 7.16 -13.64 15.76
CA ASP A 73 7.57 -13.80 17.14
C ASP A 73 7.59 -15.29 17.49
N ARG A 74 8.79 -15.89 17.45
CA ARG A 74 8.98 -17.32 17.78
C ARG A 74 9.06 -17.58 19.27
N THR A 75 9.04 -16.55 20.11
CA THR A 75 9.12 -16.70 21.58
C THR A 75 7.77 -17.08 22.18
N LYS A 76 6.67 -16.82 21.45
CA LYS A 76 5.29 -17.08 21.87
C LYS A 76 4.74 -18.36 21.24
N PRO A 77 3.75 -19.01 21.88
CA PRO A 77 3.07 -20.16 21.29
C PRO A 77 2.37 -19.78 19.98
N LYS A 78 2.15 -20.80 19.13
CA LYS A 78 1.38 -20.62 17.90
C LYS A 78 -0.06 -20.26 18.21
N VAL A 79 -0.67 -19.58 17.26
CA VAL A 79 -2.10 -19.21 17.26
C VAL A 79 -2.74 -19.76 15.99
N THR A 80 -4.01 -20.12 16.09
CA THR A 80 -4.83 -20.48 14.93
C THR A 80 -5.08 -19.23 14.08
N ASP A 81 -4.98 -19.39 12.77
CA ASP A 81 -5.24 -18.36 11.76
C ASP A 81 -5.91 -19.00 10.54
N ASP A 82 -6.60 -18.18 9.76
CA ASP A 82 -7.37 -18.64 8.60
C ASP A 82 -6.70 -18.23 7.29
N ARG A 83 -6.66 -19.16 6.33
CA ARG A 83 -6.17 -18.87 4.98
C ARG A 83 -7.24 -19.17 3.96
N PHE A 84 -7.67 -18.14 3.23
CA PHE A 84 -8.50 -18.34 2.05
C PHE A 84 -7.77 -19.17 0.99
N PHE A 85 -8.46 -20.16 0.46
CA PHE A 85 -7.98 -21.07 -0.57
C PHE A 85 -9.04 -21.26 -1.65
N TYR A 86 -8.68 -20.96 -2.89
CA TYR A 86 -9.46 -21.36 -4.05
C TYR A 86 -8.94 -22.70 -4.58
N TYR A 87 -9.85 -23.64 -4.82
CA TYR A 87 -9.56 -24.93 -5.42
C TYR A 87 -10.30 -25.13 -6.74
N SER A 88 -9.72 -25.96 -7.61
CA SER A 88 -10.31 -26.40 -8.86
C SER A 88 -9.89 -27.85 -9.08
N LEU A 89 -10.83 -28.76 -8.97
CA LEU A 89 -10.62 -30.20 -9.06
C LEU A 89 -11.39 -30.76 -10.27
N PRO A 90 -10.89 -31.79 -10.96
CA PRO A 90 -11.66 -32.45 -12.01
C PRO A 90 -12.99 -33.00 -11.47
N ASN A 91 -14.04 -32.92 -12.29
CA ASN A 91 -15.29 -33.59 -11.96
C ASN A 91 -15.08 -35.11 -11.93
N TRP A 92 -15.82 -35.80 -11.05
CA TRP A 92 -15.76 -37.26 -10.92
C TRP A 92 -15.96 -38.00 -12.26
N HIS A 93 -16.80 -37.46 -13.14
CA HIS A 93 -17.10 -38.03 -14.46
C HIS A 93 -16.19 -37.52 -15.60
N GLY A 94 -15.05 -36.90 -15.28
CA GLY A 94 -13.99 -36.54 -16.24
C GLY A 94 -14.28 -35.35 -17.17
N VAL A 95 -15.51 -34.84 -17.22
CA VAL A 95 -15.86 -33.65 -18.02
C VAL A 95 -15.96 -32.42 -17.12
N GLY A 96 -15.04 -31.48 -17.32
CA GLY A 96 -15.00 -30.20 -16.61
C GLY A 96 -14.36 -30.27 -15.22
N ASN A 97 -14.25 -29.11 -14.58
CA ASN A 97 -13.73 -28.96 -13.22
C ASN A 97 -14.83 -28.45 -12.29
N HIS A 98 -14.86 -28.97 -11.08
CA HIS A 98 -15.55 -28.36 -9.95
C HIS A 98 -14.59 -27.40 -9.25
N SER A 99 -15.04 -26.19 -8.98
CA SER A 99 -14.25 -25.18 -8.29
C SER A 99 -15.04 -24.55 -7.16
N GLY A 100 -14.33 -24.21 -6.09
CA GLY A 100 -14.89 -23.52 -4.94
C GLY A 100 -13.80 -22.76 -4.18
N SER A 101 -14.23 -22.09 -3.13
CA SER A 101 -13.37 -21.37 -2.20
C SER A 101 -13.71 -21.79 -0.77
N CYS A 102 -12.71 -21.82 0.09
CA CYS A 102 -12.87 -22.09 1.52
C CYS A 102 -11.80 -21.35 2.33
N TYR A 103 -12.02 -21.25 3.64
CA TYR A 103 -10.98 -20.89 4.59
C TYR A 103 -10.41 -22.17 5.21
N ILE A 104 -9.08 -22.26 5.23
CA ILE A 104 -8.35 -23.38 5.85
C ILE A 104 -7.71 -22.85 7.13
N GLU A 105 -8.12 -23.40 8.27
CA GLU A 105 -7.49 -23.15 9.56
C GLU A 105 -6.08 -23.74 9.59
N PHE A 106 -5.13 -23.00 10.15
CA PHE A 106 -3.77 -23.47 10.36
C PHE A 106 -3.11 -22.79 11.55
N GLU A 107 -2.18 -23.47 12.19
CA GLU A 107 -1.39 -22.87 13.27
C GLU A 107 -0.19 -22.10 12.72
N ARG A 108 0.01 -20.88 13.22
CA ARG A 108 1.19 -20.07 12.91
C ARG A 108 1.76 -19.39 14.15
N PHE A 109 3.05 -19.08 14.11
CA PHE A 109 3.66 -18.22 15.12
C PHE A 109 2.99 -16.85 15.14
N GLN A 110 2.86 -16.29 16.34
CA GLN A 110 2.39 -14.92 16.53
C GLN A 110 3.28 -13.94 15.77
N ARG A 111 2.72 -12.78 15.41
CA ARG A 111 3.45 -11.77 14.65
C ARG A 111 3.28 -10.39 15.28
N ASN A 112 4.40 -9.69 15.43
CA ASN A 112 4.43 -8.31 15.88
C ASN A 112 4.32 -7.39 14.67
N PHE A 113 3.37 -6.46 14.71
CA PHE A 113 3.16 -5.48 13.65
C PHE A 113 4.13 -4.32 13.80
N ILE A 114 4.82 -3.98 12.70
CA ILE A 114 5.62 -2.77 12.57
C ILE A 114 4.86 -1.82 11.66
N PRO A 115 4.59 -0.58 12.12
CA PRO A 115 3.81 0.38 11.35
C PRO A 115 4.53 0.80 10.06
N PRO A 116 3.79 1.18 9.01
CA PRO A 116 4.37 1.70 7.78
C PRO A 116 5.18 2.98 8.03
N LYS A 117 6.20 3.21 7.18
CA LYS A 117 7.02 4.43 7.19
C LYS A 117 6.38 5.57 6.36
N GLU A 118 5.53 5.21 5.39
CA GLU A 118 4.73 6.15 4.59
C GLU A 118 5.59 7.21 3.87
N PHE A 119 6.78 6.82 3.38
CA PHE A 119 7.63 7.69 2.58
C PHE A 119 6.99 7.97 1.24
N LYS A 120 6.91 9.25 0.88
CA LYS A 120 6.55 9.70 -0.46
C LYS A 120 7.80 9.99 -1.26
N ILE A 121 7.62 10.00 -2.58
CA ILE A 121 8.64 10.36 -3.54
C ILE A 121 8.23 11.69 -4.17
N ARG A 122 9.20 12.56 -4.41
CA ARG A 122 9.02 13.83 -5.10
C ARG A 122 9.95 13.93 -6.29
N ILE A 123 9.41 14.29 -7.44
CA ILE A 123 10.21 14.52 -8.65
C ILE A 123 10.61 15.98 -8.70
N VAL A 124 11.92 16.22 -8.65
CA VAL A 124 12.50 17.57 -8.68
C VAL A 124 13.48 17.68 -9.83
N ARG A 125 13.80 18.91 -10.21
CA ARG A 125 14.84 19.20 -11.19
C ARG A 125 16.21 19.17 -10.51
N GLY A 126 17.10 18.31 -11.00
CA GLY A 126 18.51 18.31 -10.61
C GLY A 126 19.26 19.50 -11.19
N ASN A 127 20.43 19.80 -10.61
CA ASN A 127 21.33 20.86 -11.09
C ASN A 127 21.81 20.62 -12.54
N ASP A 128 21.79 19.36 -12.98
CA ASP A 128 22.11 18.92 -14.34
C ASP A 128 20.89 18.93 -15.28
N GLY A 129 19.74 19.43 -14.82
CA GLY A 129 18.48 19.47 -15.56
C GLY A 129 17.73 18.14 -15.59
N LYS A 130 18.28 17.05 -15.04
CA LYS A 130 17.64 15.74 -15.02
C LYS A 130 16.56 15.65 -13.94
N LYS A 131 15.65 14.68 -14.11
CA LYS A 131 14.63 14.35 -13.10
C LYS A 131 15.29 13.57 -11.96
N LEU A 132 15.10 14.06 -10.74
CA LEU A 132 15.54 13.40 -9.51
C LEU A 132 14.32 13.02 -8.68
N ALA A 133 14.25 11.76 -8.26
CA ALA A 133 13.26 11.28 -7.31
C ALA A 133 13.85 11.39 -5.90
N LEU A 134 13.30 12.25 -5.05
CA LEU A 134 13.70 12.43 -3.66
C LEU A 134 12.68 11.81 -2.71
N ILE A 135 13.15 11.29 -1.58
CA ILE A 135 12.26 11.01 -0.45
C ILE A 135 11.78 12.34 0.13
N ASP A 136 10.51 12.38 0.56
CA ASP A 136 9.79 13.58 1.02
C ASP A 136 10.30 14.25 2.31
N ARG A 137 11.42 13.79 2.88
CA ARG A 137 12.01 14.31 4.12
C ARG A 137 13.53 14.21 4.13
N SER A 138 14.15 15.05 4.96
CA SER A 138 15.58 14.98 5.25
C SER A 138 15.89 13.91 6.31
N PHE A 139 17.15 13.49 6.34
CA PHE A 139 17.70 12.53 7.28
C PHE A 139 18.93 13.13 7.96
N VAL A 140 19.15 12.79 9.23
CA VAL A 140 20.38 13.14 9.95
C VAL A 140 21.28 11.91 10.05
N ASN A 141 22.57 12.06 9.74
CA ASN A 141 23.54 10.97 9.89
C ASN A 141 23.87 10.68 11.37
N ASN A 142 22.98 9.94 12.03
CA ASN A 142 23.14 9.46 13.40
C ASN A 142 22.58 8.03 13.56
N PRO A 143 23.02 7.26 14.59
CA PRO A 143 22.57 5.88 14.79
C PRO A 143 21.06 5.71 14.93
N GLN A 144 20.37 6.70 15.48
CA GLN A 144 18.91 6.67 15.67
C GLN A 144 18.15 6.61 14.34
N ASN A 145 18.69 7.23 13.29
CA ASN A 145 18.06 7.28 11.98
C ASN A 145 18.51 6.17 11.03
N TYR A 146 19.47 5.32 11.42
CA TYR A 146 20.04 4.32 10.51
C TYR A 146 19.00 3.34 9.95
N GLU A 147 17.97 2.99 10.73
CA GLU A 147 16.88 2.14 10.26
C GLU A 147 16.09 2.82 9.13
N ASP A 148 15.69 4.07 9.34
CA ASP A 148 14.92 4.84 8.36
C ASP A 148 15.73 5.15 7.10
N ILE A 149 17.03 5.47 7.26
CA ILE A 149 17.96 5.68 6.14
C ILE A 149 18.11 4.39 5.33
N LEU A 150 18.28 3.25 6.00
CA LEU A 150 18.40 1.94 5.35
C LEU A 150 17.10 1.59 4.60
N TYR A 151 15.96 1.88 5.21
CA TYR A 151 14.64 1.64 4.62
C TYR A 151 14.43 2.50 3.38
N ALA A 152 14.62 3.82 3.49
CA ALA A 152 14.44 4.77 2.40
C ALA A 152 15.38 4.49 1.22
N THR A 153 16.63 4.12 1.51
CA THR A 153 17.59 3.69 0.48
C THR A 153 17.08 2.45 -0.26
N ASN A 154 16.63 1.42 0.47
CA ASN A 154 16.12 0.20 -0.15
C ASN A 154 14.81 0.42 -0.93
N LEU A 155 13.97 1.38 -0.51
CA LEU A 155 12.80 1.80 -1.27
C LEU A 155 13.21 2.43 -2.61
N LEU A 156 14.18 3.34 -2.61
CA LEU A 156 14.70 3.94 -3.85
C LEU A 156 15.35 2.90 -4.78
N LEU A 157 16.10 1.94 -4.23
CA LEU A 157 16.69 0.84 -5.00
C LEU A 157 15.60 -0.06 -5.63
N GLU A 158 14.48 -0.29 -4.94
CA GLU A 158 13.36 -1.07 -5.49
C GLU A 158 12.63 -0.33 -6.62
N LEU A 159 12.49 0.99 -6.50
CA LEU A 159 11.75 1.82 -7.46
C LEU A 159 12.57 2.22 -8.70
N PHE A 160 13.85 2.54 -8.51
CA PHE A 160 14.69 3.19 -9.52
C PHE A 160 16.03 2.47 -9.76
N GLY A 161 16.31 1.38 -9.03
CA GLY A 161 17.57 0.63 -9.15
C GLY A 161 18.81 1.36 -8.61
N SER A 162 18.69 2.60 -8.16
CA SER A 162 19.79 3.40 -7.62
C SER A 162 19.36 4.30 -6.45
N ALA A 163 20.33 4.75 -5.66
CA ALA A 163 20.14 5.65 -4.54
C ALA A 163 21.40 6.52 -4.29
N GLU A 164 21.20 7.78 -3.95
CA GLU A 164 22.21 8.80 -3.76
C GLU A 164 21.89 9.67 -2.53
N ALA A 165 22.92 10.04 -1.76
CA ALA A 165 22.80 10.94 -0.61
C ALA A 165 23.27 12.34 -1.03
N ARG A 166 22.44 13.35 -0.77
CA ARG A 166 22.66 14.73 -1.22
C ARG A 166 22.50 15.72 -0.07
N SER A 167 23.55 16.45 0.24
CA SER A 167 23.62 17.35 1.42
C SER A 167 23.17 18.79 1.13
N SER A 168 22.91 19.16 -0.12
CA SER A 168 22.71 20.57 -0.55
C SER A 168 21.40 20.80 -1.31
N PHE A 169 20.36 20.02 -1.02
CA PHE A 169 19.06 20.21 -1.66
C PHE A 169 18.21 21.19 -0.84
N ARG A 170 17.62 22.19 -1.50
CA ARG A 170 16.65 23.10 -0.87
C ARG A 170 15.38 22.31 -0.58
N GLU A 171 14.78 22.50 0.59
CA GLU A 171 13.48 21.89 0.90
C GLU A 171 12.50 22.20 -0.25
N PRO A 172 11.97 21.17 -0.93
CA PRO A 172 11.07 21.43 -2.02
C PRO A 172 9.69 21.86 -1.46
N PRO A 173 8.91 22.67 -2.20
CA PRO A 173 7.62 23.16 -1.74
C PRO A 173 6.66 22.01 -1.39
N SER A 174 5.82 22.20 -0.38
CA SER A 174 4.81 21.21 0.04
C SER A 174 3.63 21.21 -0.93
N PHE A 175 3.26 20.05 -1.48
CA PHE A 175 2.07 19.90 -2.31
C PHE A 175 0.95 19.20 -1.53
N LYS A 176 -0.28 19.73 -1.61
CA LYS A 176 -1.48 19.05 -1.11
C LYS A 176 -2.10 18.27 -2.25
N ARG A 177 -1.92 16.95 -2.29
CA ARG A 177 -2.75 16.04 -3.11
C ARG A 177 -3.82 15.41 -2.23
N VAL A 178 -5.00 15.20 -2.81
CA VAL A 178 -6.07 14.41 -2.19
C VAL A 178 -5.75 12.94 -2.44
N ASN A 179 -5.79 12.11 -1.39
CA ASN A 179 -5.35 10.71 -1.45
C ASN A 179 -6.33 9.77 -2.18
N TRP A 180 -7.52 10.27 -2.58
CA TRP A 180 -8.65 9.45 -3.06
C TRP A 180 -9.44 10.14 -4.18
N GLU A 181 -9.96 9.34 -5.12
CA GLU A 181 -10.89 9.74 -6.18
C GLU A 181 -12.25 9.06 -5.99
N ILE A 182 -13.33 9.76 -6.36
CA ILE A 182 -14.66 9.15 -6.50
C ILE A 182 -14.70 8.41 -7.83
N LEU A 183 -15.04 7.12 -7.81
CA LEU A 183 -15.36 6.41 -9.04
C LEU A 183 -16.73 6.85 -9.58
N PRO A 184 -16.82 7.25 -10.86
CA PRO A 184 -18.09 7.47 -11.53
C PRO A 184 -19.07 6.31 -11.31
N ARG A 185 -20.34 6.64 -11.05
CA ARG A 185 -21.41 5.65 -10.90
C ARG A 185 -21.48 4.77 -12.15
N GLY A 186 -21.50 3.45 -11.94
CA GLY A 186 -21.56 2.45 -13.01
C GLY A 186 -20.19 2.00 -13.56
N GLN A 187 -19.08 2.62 -13.16
CA GLN A 187 -17.76 2.10 -13.50
C GLN A 187 -17.51 0.79 -12.73
N LYS A 188 -17.20 -0.29 -13.46
CA LYS A 188 -16.88 -1.58 -12.83
C LYS A 188 -15.58 -1.41 -12.04
N ILE A 189 -15.64 -1.59 -10.72
CA ILE A 189 -14.48 -1.64 -9.80
C ILE A 189 -13.35 -2.47 -10.42
N TRP A 190 -13.69 -3.58 -11.08
CA TRP A 190 -12.75 -4.44 -11.79
C TRP A 190 -11.92 -3.77 -12.88
N ASN A 191 -12.46 -2.77 -13.57
CA ASN A 191 -11.68 -2.01 -14.55
C ASN A 191 -10.64 -1.13 -13.84
N ALA A 192 -10.99 -0.55 -12.68
CA ALA A 192 -10.05 0.20 -11.84
C ALA A 192 -8.99 -0.70 -11.18
N VAL A 193 -9.33 -1.94 -10.81
CA VAL A 193 -8.34 -2.91 -10.32
C VAL A 193 -7.42 -3.39 -11.47
N LYS A 194 -7.96 -3.61 -12.68
CA LYS A 194 -7.26 -4.25 -13.82
C LYS A 194 -6.19 -3.41 -14.52
N SER A 195 -6.12 -2.08 -14.35
CA SER A 195 -5.26 -1.18 -15.13
C SER A 195 -3.73 -1.35 -14.92
N GLY A 196 -3.28 -2.39 -14.21
CA GLY A 196 -1.85 -2.76 -14.10
C GLY A 196 -1.53 -3.56 -12.83
N CYS A 197 -2.37 -3.38 -11.81
CA CYS A 197 -2.17 -3.88 -10.44
C CYS A 197 -2.43 -5.40 -10.26
N VAL A 198 -3.29 -6.03 -11.06
CA VAL A 198 -3.74 -7.43 -10.87
C VAL A 198 -2.70 -8.47 -11.29
N ARG A 199 -1.74 -8.13 -12.15
CA ARG A 199 -0.83 -9.12 -12.77
C ARG A 199 0.09 -9.82 -11.76
N THR A 200 0.22 -9.30 -10.54
CA THR A 200 1.08 -9.85 -9.48
C THR A 200 0.33 -10.64 -8.41
N LEU A 201 -1.01 -10.64 -8.42
CA LEU A 201 -1.84 -11.37 -7.46
C LEU A 201 -2.07 -12.82 -7.90
N SER A 202 -2.02 -13.76 -6.95
CA SER A 202 -2.37 -15.16 -7.19
C SER A 202 -3.87 -15.33 -7.49
N ARG A 203 -4.23 -16.46 -8.09
CA ARG A 203 -5.63 -16.76 -8.44
C ARG A 203 -6.57 -16.73 -7.23
N SER A 204 -6.14 -17.26 -6.09
CA SER A 204 -6.93 -17.24 -4.85
C SER A 204 -7.18 -15.81 -4.37
N GLU A 205 -6.16 -14.94 -4.43
CA GLU A 205 -6.31 -13.53 -4.05
C GLU A 205 -7.29 -12.80 -4.97
N GLN A 206 -7.17 -13.00 -6.29
CA GLN A 206 -8.08 -12.41 -7.26
C GLN A 206 -9.54 -12.82 -7.01
N ILE A 207 -9.77 -14.09 -6.67
CA ILE A 207 -11.11 -14.62 -6.39
C ILE A 207 -11.65 -14.09 -5.07
N LEU A 208 -10.84 -14.06 -4.00
CA LEU A 208 -11.23 -13.48 -2.72
C LEU A 208 -11.63 -12.01 -2.84
N ILE A 209 -10.84 -11.20 -3.56
CA ILE A 209 -11.19 -9.80 -3.82
C ILE A 209 -12.49 -9.73 -4.61
N LYS A 210 -12.71 -10.68 -5.54
CA LYS A 210 -13.92 -10.74 -6.35
C LYS A 210 -15.17 -11.05 -5.57
N GLU A 211 -15.08 -12.01 -4.66
CA GLU A 211 -16.17 -12.36 -3.77
C GLU A 211 -16.50 -11.21 -2.83
N ARG A 212 -15.51 -10.61 -2.17
CA ARG A 212 -15.73 -9.50 -1.22
C ARG A 212 -16.28 -8.24 -1.88
N TYR A 213 -15.70 -7.80 -3.00
CA TYR A 213 -16.21 -6.62 -3.71
C TYR A 213 -17.55 -6.90 -4.36
N GLY A 214 -17.76 -8.12 -4.88
CA GLY A 214 -19.07 -8.54 -5.36
C GLY A 214 -20.13 -8.52 -4.25
N TYR A 215 -19.77 -8.91 -3.02
CA TYR A 215 -20.62 -8.81 -1.85
C TYR A 215 -20.98 -7.35 -1.56
N LEU A 216 -19.99 -6.48 -1.32
CA LEU A 216 -20.21 -5.07 -1.03
C LEU A 216 -21.03 -4.36 -2.12
N GLN A 217 -20.79 -4.68 -3.40
CA GLN A 217 -21.55 -4.11 -4.51
C GLN A 217 -23.03 -4.53 -4.53
N LYS A 218 -23.37 -5.75 -4.07
CA LYS A 218 -24.77 -6.20 -4.00
C LYS A 218 -25.61 -5.38 -3.01
N HIS A 219 -24.98 -4.75 -2.03
CA HIS A 219 -25.61 -3.83 -1.09
C HIS A 219 -25.80 -2.41 -1.63
N ASN A 220 -25.54 -2.19 -2.93
CA ASN A 220 -25.80 -0.91 -3.63
C ASN A 220 -25.19 0.31 -2.92
N PRO A 221 -23.84 0.37 -2.77
CA PRO A 221 -23.18 1.52 -2.15
C PRO A 221 -23.54 2.82 -2.89
N THR A 222 -23.74 3.89 -2.13
CA THR A 222 -24.10 5.21 -2.66
C THR A 222 -23.01 5.79 -3.54
N ASN A 223 -21.76 5.63 -3.10
CA ASN A 223 -20.54 6.01 -3.81
C ASN A 223 -19.44 4.97 -3.57
N VAL A 224 -18.50 4.85 -4.51
CA VAL A 224 -17.28 4.05 -4.35
C VAL A 224 -16.09 4.94 -4.65
N TYR A 225 -15.08 4.88 -3.80
CA TYR A 225 -13.85 5.65 -3.93
C TYR A 225 -12.65 4.72 -4.14
N CYS A 226 -11.65 5.16 -4.88
CA CYS A 226 -10.37 4.48 -5.03
C CYS A 226 -9.22 5.40 -4.67
N GLY A 227 -8.16 4.86 -4.06
CA GLY A 227 -6.95 5.65 -3.77
C GLY A 227 -6.26 6.12 -5.06
N ILE A 228 -5.76 7.36 -5.06
CA ILE A 228 -4.96 7.94 -6.16
C ILE A 228 -3.46 7.87 -5.81
N GLY A 229 -2.61 7.65 -6.80
CA GLY A 229 -1.16 7.47 -6.61
C GLY A 229 -0.90 6.26 -5.69
N GLY A 230 0.23 6.14 -5.02
CA GLY A 230 0.51 4.92 -4.24
C GLY A 230 -0.36 4.62 -3.01
N TYR A 231 -1.43 5.38 -2.75
CA TYR A 231 -2.55 4.89 -1.94
C TYR A 231 -3.45 3.90 -2.72
N THR A 232 -3.09 3.60 -3.98
CA THR A 232 -3.65 2.53 -4.80
C THR A 232 -3.66 1.23 -4.02
N GLY A 233 -4.83 0.60 -3.97
CA GLY A 233 -5.01 -0.70 -3.34
C GLY A 233 -6.06 -0.74 -2.26
N TYR A 234 -6.70 0.39 -1.94
CA TYR A 234 -7.92 0.44 -1.15
C TYR A 234 -9.09 0.96 -1.97
N PHE A 235 -10.25 0.36 -1.71
CA PHE A 235 -11.55 0.84 -2.16
C PHE A 235 -12.37 1.22 -0.93
N VAL A 236 -13.07 2.35 -1.01
CA VAL A 236 -13.99 2.80 0.03
C VAL A 236 -15.39 2.71 -0.53
N PHE A 237 -16.29 2.06 0.20
CA PHE A 237 -17.68 1.91 -0.14
C PHE A 237 -18.52 2.72 0.85
N GLU A 238 -19.34 3.62 0.34
CA GLU A 238 -20.25 4.44 1.15
C GLU A 238 -21.62 3.76 1.22
N PHE A 239 -22.11 3.53 2.44
CA PHE A 239 -23.44 2.96 2.69
C PHE A 239 -24.25 3.89 3.58
N GLN A 240 -25.37 4.38 3.04
CA GLN A 240 -26.37 5.13 3.79
C GLN A 240 -27.27 4.15 4.56
N LYS A 241 -27.17 4.11 5.89
CA LYS A 241 -27.97 3.18 6.72
C LYS A 241 -29.31 3.79 7.17
N SER A 242 -29.32 5.08 7.47
CA SER A 242 -30.51 5.88 7.83
C SER A 242 -30.31 7.33 7.38
N SER A 243 -31.21 8.27 7.65
CA SER A 243 -31.03 9.69 7.27
C SER A 243 -29.73 10.31 7.77
N ASP A 244 -29.27 9.90 8.95
CA ASP A 244 -28.17 10.56 9.68
C ASP A 244 -26.93 9.67 9.86
N VAL A 245 -27.00 8.40 9.45
CA VAL A 245 -25.91 7.42 9.63
C VAL A 245 -25.38 6.97 8.27
N VAL A 246 -24.10 7.27 8.04
CA VAL A 246 -23.34 6.85 6.86
C VAL A 246 -22.11 6.07 7.31
N TYR A 247 -21.94 4.88 6.76
CA TYR A 247 -20.75 4.07 6.96
C TYR A 247 -19.85 4.11 5.74
N TYR A 248 -18.55 4.19 6.00
CA TYR A 248 -17.50 4.09 4.99
C TYR A 248 -16.69 2.83 5.25
N VAL A 249 -16.83 1.87 4.34
CA VAL A 249 -16.20 0.55 4.41
C VAL A 249 -14.94 0.56 3.55
N PHE A 250 -13.77 0.58 4.20
CA PHE A 250 -12.45 0.60 3.58
C PHE A 250 -11.92 -0.82 3.44
N ASP A 251 -11.69 -1.26 2.21
CA ASP A 251 -11.22 -2.61 1.94
C ASP A 251 -10.04 -2.67 0.95
N SER A 252 -9.03 -3.47 1.29
CA SER A 252 -7.80 -3.58 0.51
C SER A 252 -7.87 -4.69 -0.56
N ILE A 253 -7.28 -4.43 -1.74
CA ILE A 253 -7.03 -5.45 -2.76
C ILE A 253 -5.85 -6.37 -2.40
N LEU A 254 -5.08 -6.03 -1.36
CA LEU A 254 -3.96 -6.86 -0.95
C LEU A 254 -4.44 -7.93 0.03
N TYR A 255 -3.95 -9.13 -0.20
CA TYR A 255 -4.23 -10.27 0.66
C TYR A 255 -3.70 -10.05 2.08
N GLY A 256 -4.62 -10.15 3.03
CA GLY A 256 -4.35 -10.01 4.46
C GLY A 256 -4.18 -8.57 4.89
N LYS A 257 -5.30 -7.91 5.22
CA LYS A 257 -5.46 -6.96 6.34
C LYS A 257 -6.91 -6.45 6.32
N ALA A 258 -7.56 -6.57 7.47
CA ALA A 258 -8.95 -6.26 7.80
C ALA A 258 -9.66 -5.19 6.94
N THR A 259 -10.97 -5.33 6.82
CA THR A 259 -11.86 -4.25 6.41
C THR A 259 -12.02 -3.29 7.59
N TYR A 260 -11.88 -1.99 7.34
CA TYR A 260 -12.08 -0.96 8.35
C TYR A 260 -13.39 -0.25 8.07
N VAL A 261 -14.17 0.00 9.11
CA VAL A 261 -15.43 0.73 9.01
C VAL A 261 -15.30 2.02 9.80
N PHE A 262 -15.76 3.11 9.20
CA PHE A 262 -15.84 4.41 9.84
C PHE A 262 -17.26 4.95 9.72
N GLU A 263 -17.68 5.68 10.73
CA GLU A 263 -18.90 6.48 10.75
C GLU A 263 -18.52 7.97 10.74
N GLY A 264 -19.30 8.81 10.06
CA GLY A 264 -19.09 10.27 10.08
C GLY A 264 -18.60 10.86 8.76
N ASP A 265 -17.64 11.78 8.77
CA ASP A 265 -17.22 12.50 7.56
C ASP A 265 -16.03 11.83 6.85
N TRP A 266 -16.28 11.29 5.66
CA TRP A 266 -15.22 10.69 4.83
C TRP A 266 -14.11 11.68 4.44
N LYS A 267 -14.37 12.99 4.40
CA LYS A 267 -13.34 13.99 4.09
C LYS A 267 -12.29 14.10 5.18
N GLU A 268 -12.67 13.83 6.42
CA GLU A 268 -11.71 13.75 7.53
C GLU A 268 -10.97 12.42 7.47
N MET A 269 -11.69 11.32 7.26
CA MET A 269 -11.10 9.97 7.22
C MET A 269 -10.14 9.77 6.03
N SER A 270 -10.47 10.33 4.87
CA SER A 270 -9.64 10.26 3.65
C SER A 270 -8.29 10.98 3.79
N ARG A 271 -8.13 11.85 4.80
CA ARG A 271 -6.85 12.50 5.13
C ARG A 271 -5.99 11.66 6.07
N LEU A 272 -6.58 10.70 6.77
CA LEU A 272 -5.84 9.86 7.71
C LEU A 272 -4.94 8.89 6.95
N THR A 273 -3.71 8.75 7.45
CA THR A 273 -2.82 7.70 7.00
C THR A 273 -3.15 6.38 7.70
N LYS A 274 -2.71 5.25 7.13
CA LYS A 274 -2.94 3.94 7.73
C LYS A 274 -2.29 3.84 9.10
N LYS A 275 -1.10 4.44 9.26
CA LYS A 275 -0.45 4.53 10.56
C LYS A 275 -1.35 5.22 11.58
N GLN A 276 -2.00 6.33 11.21
CA GLN A 276 -2.90 7.08 12.10
C GLN A 276 -4.15 6.29 12.46
N ILE A 277 -4.76 5.61 11.48
CA ILE A 277 -5.92 4.73 11.72
C ILE A 277 -5.56 3.64 12.73
N LEU A 278 -4.42 2.98 12.54
CA LEU A 278 -4.00 1.86 13.39
C LEU A 278 -3.51 2.29 14.78
N SER A 279 -2.87 3.45 14.90
CA SER A 279 -2.32 3.91 16.18
C SER A 279 -3.40 4.47 17.12
N ASN A 280 -4.44 5.06 16.56
CA ASN A 280 -5.44 5.82 17.32
C ASN A 280 -6.78 5.09 17.45
N SER A 281 -6.92 3.87 16.89
CA SER A 281 -8.16 3.07 16.90
C SER A 281 -9.39 3.88 16.49
N LEU A 282 -9.24 4.71 15.45
CA LEU A 282 -10.27 5.65 14.99
C LEU A 282 -11.41 4.97 14.23
N GLN A 283 -11.26 3.69 13.90
CA GLN A 283 -12.28 2.91 13.22
C GLN A 283 -13.42 2.52 14.16
N THR A 284 -14.66 2.62 13.66
CA THR A 284 -15.85 2.03 14.29
C THR A 284 -15.71 0.52 14.39
N ALA A 285 -15.18 -0.12 13.35
CA ALA A 285 -14.91 -1.56 13.35
C ALA A 285 -13.68 -1.94 12.54
N ARG A 286 -13.02 -3.03 12.96
CA ARG A 286 -11.95 -3.70 12.23
C ARG A 286 -12.33 -5.16 12.03
N ILE A 287 -12.72 -5.52 10.81
CA ILE A 287 -13.27 -6.83 10.47
C ILE A 287 -12.20 -7.66 9.77
N ILE A 288 -11.78 -8.77 10.38
CA ILE A 288 -10.78 -9.67 9.80
C ILE A 288 -11.38 -10.42 8.60
N HIS A 289 -10.57 -10.64 7.56
CA HIS A 289 -10.97 -11.43 6.39
C HIS A 289 -10.89 -12.93 6.70
N ASN A 290 -11.93 -13.45 7.32
CA ASN A 290 -12.13 -14.87 7.61
C ASN A 290 -13.52 -15.34 7.15
N GLU A 291 -13.92 -16.55 7.54
CA GLU A 291 -15.24 -17.11 7.18
C GLU A 291 -16.40 -16.23 7.68
N GLY A 292 -16.27 -15.63 8.86
CA GLY A 292 -17.26 -14.70 9.43
C GLY A 292 -17.23 -13.29 8.86
N TRP A 293 -16.45 -13.00 7.80
CA TRP A 293 -16.30 -11.65 7.27
C TRP A 293 -17.64 -11.07 6.78
N THR A 294 -18.44 -11.85 6.05
CA THR A 294 -19.73 -11.41 5.49
C THR A 294 -20.71 -11.02 6.58
N GLU A 295 -20.89 -11.89 7.59
CA GLU A 295 -21.77 -11.63 8.73
C GLU A 295 -21.34 -10.36 9.51
N ASN A 296 -20.03 -10.16 9.66
CA ASN A 296 -19.53 -9.01 10.39
C ASN A 296 -19.65 -7.70 9.61
N VAL A 297 -19.53 -7.73 8.27
CA VAL A 297 -19.67 -6.53 7.43
C VAL A 297 -21.13 -6.14 7.21
N GLU A 298 -22.07 -7.11 7.24
CA GLU A 298 -23.51 -6.91 7.08
C GLU A 298 -24.10 -5.82 7.98
N LYS A 299 -23.51 -5.65 9.17
CA LYS A 299 -23.93 -4.64 10.16
C LYS A 299 -23.76 -3.20 9.66
N TYR A 300 -22.92 -2.98 8.65
CA TYR A 300 -22.48 -1.67 8.18
C TYR A 300 -22.82 -1.40 6.71
N VAL A 301 -23.45 -2.34 6.02
CA VAL A 301 -23.86 -2.25 4.61
C VAL A 301 -25.37 -2.30 4.42
#